data_AF-A0A397YK40-F1
#
_entry.id   AF-A0A397YK40-F1
#
_cell.length_a   1.000
_cell.length_b   1.000
_cell.length_c   1.000
_cell.angle_alpha   90.00
_cell.angle_beta   90.00
_cell.angle_gamma   90.00
#
_symmetry.space_group_name_H-M   'P 1'
#
loop_
_entity.id
_entity.type
_entity.pdbx_description
1 polymer ?
#
loop_
_entity_poly.entity_id
_entity_poly.type
_entity_poly.pdbx_seq_one_letter_code
_entity_poly.pdbx_strand_id
1 'polypeptide(L)' 'MEHKLASAEKKVLVDLVKLVQRRRLEGENGGWKEFLSSSGFGLSVGDPSQRSDDVLVAFLSTFKKKEDLQLFTLMLIVI' A
#
# COMPACT_ATOMS: atom_id res chain seq x y z
N MET A 1 -3.97 11.78 4.28
CA MET A 1 -3.65 10.36 4.62
C MET A 1 -2.19 10.06 4.34
N GLU A 2 -1.62 10.58 3.25
CA GLU A 2 -0.18 10.51 2.93
C GLU A 2 0.75 10.79 4.11
N HIS A 3 0.52 11.87 4.88
CA HIS A 3 1.37 12.19 6.04
C HIS A 3 1.34 11.10 7.14
N LYS A 4 0.22 10.38 7.31
CA LYS A 4 0.15 9.26 8.28
C LYS A 4 0.88 8.03 7.75
N LEU A 5 0.81 7.78 6.45
CA LEU A 5 1.52 6.67 5.80
C LEU A 5 3.03 6.92 5.79
N ALA A 6 3.48 8.13 5.47
CA ALA A 6 4.89 8.51 5.45
C ALA A 6 5.55 8.43 6.85
N SER A 7 4.77 8.57 7.92
CA SER A 7 5.25 8.44 9.30
C SER A 7 5.08 7.02 9.88
N ALA A 8 4.41 6.11 9.17
CA ALA A 8 4.15 4.76 9.67
C ALA A 8 5.41 3.90 9.61
N GLU A 9 5.58 2.99 10.58
CA GLU A 9 6.66 2.03 10.52
C GLU A 9 6.55 1.14 9.29
N LYS A 10 7.69 0.78 8.68
CA LYS A 10 7.77 -0.10 7.51
C LYS A 10 6.90 -1.35 7.66
N LYS A 11 6.93 -1.97 8.83
CA LYS A 11 6.16 -3.19 9.12
C LYS A 11 4.66 -2.98 8.94
N VAL A 12 4.14 -1.83 9.36
CA VAL A 12 2.72 -1.46 9.23
C VAL A 12 2.37 -1.23 7.76
N LEU A 13 3.23 -0.53 7.03
CA LEU A 13 3.06 -0.33 5.58
C LEU A 13 3.00 -1.67 4.84
N VAL A 14 3.90 -2.61 5.17
CA VAL A 14 3.91 -3.96 4.60
C VAL A 14 2.62 -4.73 4.93
N ASP A 15 2.13 -4.67 6.17
CA ASP A 15 0.91 -5.37 6.56
C ASP A 15 -0.33 -4.78 5.86
N LEU A 16 -0.37 -3.45 5.70
CA LEU A 16 -1.40 -2.76 4.91
C LEU A 16 -1.42 -3.23 3.46
N VAL A 17 -0.27 -3.28 2.79
CA VAL A 17 -0.19 -3.78 1.40
C VAL A 17 -0.64 -5.25 1.34
N LYS A 18 -0.22 -6.09 2.28
CA LYS A 18 -0.68 -7.50 2.36
C LYS A 18 -2.18 -7.62 2.61
N LEU A 19 -2.77 -6.75 3.42
CA LEU A 19 -4.22 -6.72 3.66
C LEU A 19 -4.97 -6.35 2.38
N VAL A 20 -4.52 -5.31 1.68
CA VAL A 20 -5.05 -4.88 0.37
C VAL A 20 -5.00 -6.03 -0.63
N GLN A 21 -3.87 -6.72 -0.72
CA GLN A 21 -3.72 -7.90 -1.59
C GLN A 21 -4.69 -9.03 -1.19
N ARG A 22 -4.81 -9.36 0.09
CA ARG A 22 -5.75 -10.39 0.58
C ARG A 22 -7.20 -10.05 0.30
N ARG A 23 -7.57 -8.78 0.41
CA ARG A 23 -8.92 -8.28 0.12
C ARG A 23 -9.18 -7.99 -1.36
N ARG A 24 -8.18 -8.18 -2.22
CA ARG A 24 -8.22 -7.83 -3.66
C ARG A 24 -8.69 -6.39 -3.90
N LEU A 25 -8.26 -5.48 -3.04
CA LEU A 25 -8.55 -4.05 -3.21
C LEU A 25 -7.60 -3.46 -4.26
N GLU A 26 -8.13 -2.53 -5.04
CA GLU A 26 -7.44 -1.92 -6.17
C GLU A 26 -7.53 -0.39 -6.07
N GLY A 27 -6.36 0.24 -6.21
CA GLY A 27 -6.25 1.70 -6.27
C GLY A 27 -6.42 2.21 -7.69
N GLU A 28 -6.07 3.48 -7.93
CA GLU A 28 -6.12 4.11 -9.24
C GLU A 28 -5.26 3.38 -10.30
N ASN A 29 -4.18 2.71 -9.87
CA ASN A 29 -3.27 1.95 -10.74
C ASN A 29 -3.45 0.43 -10.60
N GLY A 30 -4.63 -0.03 -10.20
CA GLY A 30 -4.95 -1.44 -9.99
C GLY A 30 -4.40 -2.00 -8.67
N GLY A 31 -4.26 -3.32 -8.61
CA GLY A 31 -3.67 -4.02 -7.48
C GLY A 31 -2.14 -3.86 -7.41
N TRP A 32 -1.52 -4.35 -6.33
CA TRP A 32 -0.07 -4.23 -6.09
C TRP A 32 0.82 -4.64 -7.27
N LYS A 33 0.47 -5.74 -7.95
CA LYS A 33 1.24 -6.23 -9.11
C LYS A 33 1.11 -5.32 -10.34
N GLU A 34 -0.09 -4.80 -10.60
CA GLU A 34 -0.37 -3.85 -11.69
C GLU A 34 0.39 -2.54 -11.43
N PHE A 35 0.31 -2.05 -10.20
CA PHE A 35 1.06 -0.87 -9.76
C PHE A 35 2.56 -1.03 -10.02
N LEU A 36 3.18 -2.14 -9.60
CA LEU A 36 4.61 -2.40 -9.81
C LEU A 36 5.01 -2.52 -11.29
N SER A 37 4.14 -3.10 -12.12
CA SER A 37 4.36 -3.18 -13.57
C SER A 37 4.31 -1.80 -14.22
N SER A 38 3.33 -0.97 -13.85
CA SER A 38 3.11 0.34 -14.44
C SER A 38 4.16 1.38 -14.04
N SER A 39 4.71 1.25 -12.84
CA SER A 39 5.69 2.20 -12.27
C SER A 39 7.15 1.88 -12.61
N GLY A 40 7.40 0.83 -13.40
CA GLY A 40 8.76 0.46 -13.81
C GLY A 40 9.61 -0.17 -12.67
N PHE A 41 9.03 -0.48 -11.51
CA PHE A 41 9.73 -1.09 -10.37
C PHE A 41 10.12 -2.56 -10.57
N GLY A 42 9.84 -3.14 -11.75
CA GLY A 42 10.22 -4.49 -12.14
C GLY A 42 9.42 -5.58 -11.42
N LEU A 43 8.92 -6.55 -12.18
CA LEU A 43 8.11 -7.68 -11.68
C LEU A 43 8.86 -8.64 -10.74
N SER A 44 10.19 -8.55 -10.64
CA SER A 44 11.03 -9.56 -9.95
C SER A 44 10.94 -9.56 -8.42
N VAL A 45 10.37 -8.52 -7.80
CA VAL A 45 10.17 -8.46 -6.35
C VAL A 45 8.73 -8.06 -6.05
N GLY A 46 7.83 -9.04 -6.10
CA GLY A 46 6.41 -8.86 -5.77
C GLY A 46 6.14 -8.80 -4.27
N ASP A 47 7.12 -9.13 -3.41
CA ASP A 47 6.93 -9.08 -1.97
C ASP A 47 7.03 -7.64 -1.43
N PRO A 48 6.02 -7.14 -0.70
CA PRO A 48 6.03 -5.78 -0.16
C PRO A 48 7.15 -5.52 0.85
N SER A 49 7.60 -6.52 1.62
CA SER A 49 8.65 -6.34 2.63
C SER A 49 10.03 -6.07 2.04
N GLN A 50 10.24 -6.50 0.79
CA GLN A 50 11.45 -6.26 0.03
C GLN A 50 11.46 -4.90 -0.70
N ARG A 51 10.42 -4.08 -0.57
CA ARG A 51 10.36 -2.73 -1.15
C ARG A 51 10.69 -1.64 -0.13
N SER A 52 11.07 -0.48 -0.64
CA SER A 52 11.30 0.73 0.15
C SER A 52 9.98 1.31 0.64
N ASP A 53 10.01 1.99 1.79
CA ASP A 53 8.86 2.66 2.38
C ASP A 53 8.15 3.59 1.38
N ASP A 54 8.92 4.33 0.60
CA ASP A 54 8.41 5.25 -0.42
C ASP A 54 7.51 4.56 -1.46
N VAL A 55 7.88 3.35 -1.90
CA VAL A 55 7.08 2.55 -2.85
C VAL A 55 5.78 2.06 -2.22
N LEU A 56 5.83 1.68 -0.95
CA LEU A 56 4.65 1.25 -0.20
C LEU A 56 3.67 2.41 0.01
N VAL A 57 4.19 3.58 0.40
CA VAL A 57 3.41 4.82 0.57
C VAL A 57 2.81 5.27 -0.75
N ALA A 58 3.59 5.23 -1.84
CA ALA A 58 3.12 5.59 -3.17
C ALA A 58 1.94 4.71 -3.60
N PHE A 59 2.05 3.38 -3.42
CA PHE A 59 0.96 2.46 -3.72
C PHE A 59 -0.29 2.71 -2.86
N LEU A 60 -0.13 2.79 -1.54
CA LEU A 60 -1.26 3.02 -0.62
C LEU A 60 -1.94 4.37 -0.86
N SER A 61 -1.19 5.37 -1.33
CA SER A 61 -1.73 6.68 -1.71
C SER A 61 -2.52 6.67 -3.03
N THR A 62 -2.44 5.60 -3.84
CA THR A 62 -3.28 5.47 -5.04
C THR A 62 -4.75 5.18 -4.71
N PHE A 63 -5.06 4.79 -3.48
CA PHE A 63 -6.43 4.53 -3.04
C PHE A 63 -7.10 5.85 -2.63
N LYS A 64 -8.12 6.26 -3.38
CA LYS A 64 -8.86 7.50 -3.11
C LYS A 64 -10.28 7.25 -2.56
N LYS A 65 -10.74 6.00 -2.54
CA LYS A 65 -12.07 5.66 -2.04
C LYS A 65 -12.11 5.79 -0.52
N LYS A 66 -13.14 6.45 -0.01
CA LYS A 66 -13.30 6.74 1.43
C LYS A 66 -13.29 5.46 2.29
N GLU A 67 -13.85 4.37 1.78
CA GLU A 67 -13.91 3.07 2.49
C GLU A 67 -12.51 2.45 2.66
N ASP A 68 -11.70 2.46 1.60
CA ASP A 68 -10.32 1.96 1.64
C ASP A 68 -9.46 2.79 2.60
N LEU A 69 -9.62 4.11 2.53
CA LEU A 69 -8.98 5.08 3.41
C LEU A 69 -9.37 4.85 4.90
N GLN A 70 -10.65 4.58 5.18
CA GLN A 70 -11.09 4.25 6.55
C GLN A 70 -10.48 2.94 7.05
N LEU A 71 -10.38 1.93 6.20
CA LEU A 71 -9.74 0.66 6.54
C LEU A 71 -8.25 0.85 6.87
N PHE A 72 -7.53 1.68 6.13
CA PHE A 72 -6.14 2.01 6.45
C PHE A 72 -6.01 2.79 7.75
N THR A 73 -6.94 3.72 7.99
CA THR A 73 -6.97 4.51 9.23
C THR A 73 -7.23 3.64 10.46
N LEU A 74 -8.14 2.68 10.37
CA LEU A 74 -8.41 1.71 11.45
C LEU A 74 -7.17 0.88 11.77
N MET A 75 -6.49 0.37 10.73
CA MET A 75 -5.23 -0.36 10.90
C MET A 75 -4.14 0.50 11.55
N LEU A 76 -4.01 1.78 11.18
CA LEU A 76 -3.02 2.69 11.73
C LEU A 76 -3.32 3.17 13.17
N ILE A 77 -4.55 3.00 13.66
CA ILE A 77 -4.97 3.41 15.02
C ILE A 77 -4.82 2.26 16.03
N VAL A 78 -4.85 1.00 15.57
CA VAL A 78 -4.86 -0.20 16.42
C VAL A 78 -3.46 -0.64 16.88
N ILE A 79 -2.41 0.11 16.52
CA ILE A 79 -1.00 -0.22 16.77
C ILE A 79 -0.36 0.84 17.65
#